data_AF-A0A662SV76-F1
#
_entry.id   AF-A0A662SV76-F1
#
_cell.length_a   1.000
_cell.length_b   1.000
_cell.length_c   1.000
_cell.angle_alpha   90.00
_cell.angle_beta   90.00
_cell.angle_gamma   90.00
#
_symmetry.space_group_name_H-M   'P 1'
#
loop_
_entity.id
_entity.type
_entity.pdbx_description
1 polymer ?
#
loop_
_entity_poly.entity_id
_entity_poly.type
_entity_poly.pdbx_seq_one_letter_code
_entity_poly.pdbx_strand_id
1 'polypeptide(L)'
;MAPIEEALDEPFECNRIEVRLISLPLKKPFTISRGEIKRKGALLVRIDEGWGEAPVLPEPIYNEEDSATAWHIAVDLAAPRLLESYRAKGHLTLRDVCSLLDWIRGHRVTLSAFTSAFTVMVAERKHMPLAKLLGGVKDRVRLQHSIGLGSLEHLRREIEYAWSLGIE
;
A
#
# COMPACT_ATOMS: atom_id res chain seq x y z
N MET A 1 -22.71 -10.84 -2.95
CA MET A 1 -21.28 -11.23 -3.03
C MET A 1 -20.53 -10.04 -3.59
N ALA A 2 -19.42 -9.61 -2.98
CA ALA A 2 -18.63 -8.54 -3.58
C ALA A 2 -17.96 -9.07 -4.86
N PRO A 3 -17.80 -8.26 -5.93
CA PRO A 3 -17.20 -8.74 -7.18
C PRO A 3 -15.79 -9.33 -7.01
N ILE A 4 -15.03 -8.88 -6.00
CA ILE A 4 -13.73 -9.45 -5.68
C ILE A 4 -13.79 -10.93 -5.27
N GLU A 5 -14.89 -11.38 -4.64
CA GLU A 5 -15.05 -12.78 -4.23
C GLU A 5 -15.13 -13.71 -5.45
N GLU A 6 -15.73 -13.24 -6.54
CA GLU A 6 -15.79 -13.95 -7.83
C GLU A 6 -14.41 -13.97 -8.52
N ALA A 7 -13.63 -12.90 -8.33
CA ALA A 7 -12.30 -12.75 -8.94
C ALA A 7 -11.18 -13.50 -8.18
N LEU A 8 -11.45 -14.10 -7.02
CA LEU A 8 -10.41 -14.70 -6.15
C LEU A 8 -9.62 -15.80 -6.86
N ASP A 9 -10.31 -16.62 -7.64
CA ASP A 9 -9.78 -17.81 -8.31
C ASP A 9 -9.71 -17.64 -9.84
N GLU A 10 -10.01 -16.43 -10.34
CA GLU A 10 -9.93 -16.11 -11.76
C GLU A 10 -8.47 -15.88 -12.18
N PRO A 11 -8.01 -16.53 -13.28
CA PRO A 11 -6.62 -16.43 -13.71
C PRO A 11 -6.33 -15.14 -14.47
N PHE A 12 -5.24 -14.46 -14.10
CA PHE A 12 -4.71 -13.30 -14.81
C PHE A 12 -3.25 -13.50 -15.18
N GLU A 13 -2.90 -13.17 -16.42
CA GLU A 13 -1.49 -13.10 -16.85
C GLU A 13 -0.76 -11.96 -16.12
N CYS A 14 0.50 -12.13 -15.76
CA CYS A 14 1.28 -11.12 -15.03
C CYS A 14 2.70 -11.09 -15.59
N ASN A 15 2.94 -10.25 -16.60
CA ASN A 15 4.18 -10.31 -17.37
C ASN A 15 5.36 -9.64 -16.69
N ARG A 16 5.09 -8.64 -15.84
CA ARG A 16 6.14 -7.81 -15.25
C ARG A 16 5.81 -7.39 -13.83
N ILE A 17 6.80 -7.56 -12.95
CA ILE A 17 6.82 -6.99 -11.60
C ILE A 17 7.96 -5.98 -11.53
N GLU A 18 7.66 -4.75 -11.11
CA GLU A 18 8.66 -3.74 -10.77
C GLU A 18 8.57 -3.38 -9.29
N VAL A 19 9.72 -3.21 -8.65
CA VAL A 19 9.82 -2.71 -7.29
C VAL A 19 10.64 -1.43 -7.29
N ARG A 20 10.16 -0.39 -6.62
CA ARG A 20 10.83 0.91 -6.52
C ARG A 20 10.79 1.39 -5.08
N LEU A 21 11.93 1.81 -4.54
CA LEU A 21 11.97 2.52 -3.28
C LEU A 21 12.06 4.02 -3.55
N ILE A 22 11.11 4.79 -3.01
CA ILE A 22 11.08 6.24 -3.15
C ILE A 22 11.17 6.92 -1.80
N SER A 23 11.64 8.17 -1.80
CA SER A 23 11.65 9.00 -0.60
C SER A 23 11.42 10.45 -0.98
N LEU A 24 10.35 11.04 -0.45
CA LEU A 24 9.90 12.40 -0.78
C LEU A 24 10.05 13.32 0.44
N PRO A 25 10.52 14.57 0.28
CA PRO A 25 10.55 15.52 1.37
C PRO A 25 9.11 15.94 1.76
N LEU A 26 8.83 16.03 3.06
CA LEU A 26 7.57 16.57 3.55
C LEU A 26 7.57 18.10 3.48
N LYS A 27 6.41 18.70 3.20
CA LYS A 27 6.23 20.17 3.20
C LYS A 27 6.47 20.77 4.60
N LYS A 28 6.03 20.06 5.64
CA LYS A 28 6.29 20.35 7.06
C LYS A 28 6.73 19.04 7.72
N PRO A 29 7.75 19.04 8.58
CA PRO A 29 8.08 17.87 9.37
C PRO A 29 6.89 17.40 10.22
N PHE A 30 6.78 16.10 10.46
CA PHE A 30 5.71 15.50 11.25
C PHE A 30 6.28 14.88 12.53
N THR A 31 5.88 15.41 13.69
CA THR A 31 6.41 14.97 14.99
C THR A 31 5.50 13.95 15.65
N ILE A 32 6.08 12.80 15.98
CA ILE A 32 5.47 11.73 16.76
C ILE A 32 6.28 11.47 18.03
N SER A 33 5.77 10.64 18.94
CA SER A 33 6.44 10.32 20.21
C SER A 33 7.85 9.74 20.06
N ARG A 34 8.15 9.13 18.90
CA ARG A 34 9.45 8.50 18.60
C ARG A 34 10.36 9.33 17.70
N GLY A 35 10.03 10.59 17.43
CA GLY A 35 10.89 11.52 16.70
C GLY A 35 10.16 12.34 15.64
N GLU A 36 10.96 13.03 14.83
CA GLU A 36 10.49 13.90 13.76
C GLU A 36 10.71 13.27 12.39
N ILE A 37 9.65 13.17 11.59
CA ILE A 37 9.70 12.65 10.23
C ILE A 37 9.82 13.82 9.27
N LYS A 38 10.91 13.86 8.50
CA LYS A 38 11.17 14.92 7.50
C LYS A 38 10.96 14.46 6.06
N ARG A 39 11.04 13.15 5.81
CA ARG A 39 10.85 12.54 4.50
C ARG A 39 9.90 11.37 4.64
N LYS A 40 9.02 11.21 3.66
CA LYS A 40 8.11 10.08 3.56
C LYS A 40 8.69 9.07 2.56
N GLY A 41 9.06 7.91 3.05
CA GLY A 41 9.46 6.77 2.24
C GLY A 41 8.24 5.94 1.81
N ALA A 42 8.38 5.28 0.67
CA ALA A 42 7.43 4.27 0.23
C ALA A 42 8.12 3.25 -0.68
N LEU A 43 7.76 1.99 -0.53
CA LEU A 43 8.07 0.94 -1.50
C LEU A 43 6.87 0.79 -2.44
N LEU A 44 7.10 0.99 -3.72
CA LEU A 44 6.10 0.85 -4.77
C LEU A 44 6.30 -0.48 -5.47
N VAL A 45 5.22 -1.24 -5.61
CA VAL A 45 5.15 -2.45 -6.42
C VAL A 45 4.24 -2.15 -7.60
N ARG A 46 4.72 -2.47 -8.81
CA ARG A 46 3.91 -2.43 -10.02
C ARG A 46 3.82 -3.84 -10.60
N ILE A 47 2.60 -4.32 -10.83
CA ILE A 47 2.31 -5.58 -11.51
C ILE A 47 1.53 -5.23 -12.77
N ASP A 48 2.18 -5.31 -13.93
CA ASP A 48 1.70 -4.79 -15.21
C ASP A 48 1.14 -3.36 -15.10
N GLU A 49 -0.18 -3.14 -15.13
CA GLU A 49 -0.83 -1.82 -14.98
C GLU A 49 -1.13 -1.45 -13.53
N GLY A 50 -1.17 -2.44 -12.63
CA GLY A 50 -1.59 -2.27 -11.25
C GLY A 50 -0.47 -1.77 -10.35
N TRP A 51 -0.80 -0.79 -9.49
CA TRP A 51 0.12 -0.20 -8.52
C TRP A 51 -0.29 -0.52 -7.10
N GLY A 52 0.69 -0.81 -6.25
CA GLY A 52 0.55 -0.94 -4.82
C GLY A 52 1.67 -0.20 -4.09
N GLU A 53 1.34 0.28 -2.89
CA GLU A 53 2.25 1.08 -2.06
C GLU A 53 2.35 0.44 -0.67
N ALA A 54 3.59 0.29 -0.20
CA ALA A 54 3.92 0.02 1.19
C ALA A 54 4.56 1.27 1.79
N PRO A 55 3.86 2.00 2.68
CA PRO A 55 4.48 3.12 3.40
C PRO A 55 5.53 2.59 4.37
N VAL A 56 6.79 2.97 4.15
CA VAL A 56 7.93 2.50 4.96
C VAL A 56 8.82 3.67 5.35
N LEU A 57 9.28 3.65 6.59
CA LEU A 57 10.19 4.67 7.11
C LEU A 57 11.64 4.19 7.03
N PRO A 58 12.64 5.09 7.07
CA PRO A 58 14.04 4.67 7.06
C PRO A 58 14.41 3.84 8.30
N GLU A 59 13.75 4.09 9.43
CA GLU A 59 13.89 3.35 10.68
C GLU A 59 12.55 2.76 11.15
N PRO A 60 12.55 1.64 11.91
CA PRO A 60 11.36 0.94 12.40
C PRO A 60 10.75 1.64 13.63
N ILE A 61 10.39 2.91 13.46
CA ILE A 61 9.82 3.73 14.53
C ILE A 61 8.30 3.58 14.62
N TYR A 62 7.61 3.14 13.56
CA TYR A 62 6.16 2.93 13.60
C TYR A 62 5.80 1.46 13.85
N ASN A 63 6.38 0.56 13.05
CA ASN A 63 6.27 -0.88 13.17
C ASN A 63 7.66 -1.51 13.03
N GLU A 64 7.73 -2.84 12.93
CA GLU A 64 8.97 -3.61 12.74
C GLU A 64 9.60 -3.47 11.35
N GLU A 65 8.89 -2.85 10.40
CA GLU A 65 9.33 -2.69 9.02
C GLU A 65 10.04 -1.34 8.81
N ASP A 66 11.11 -1.37 8.04
CA ASP A 66 11.82 -0.19 7.55
C ASP A 66 12.10 -0.34 6.05
N SER A 67 12.63 0.71 5.43
CA SER A 67 12.88 0.73 3.98
C SER A 67 13.86 -0.35 3.51
N ALA A 68 14.82 -0.76 4.35
CA ALA A 68 15.82 -1.76 4.00
C ALA A 68 15.23 -3.18 4.09
N THR A 69 14.53 -3.48 5.18
CA THR A 69 13.82 -4.75 5.35
C THR A 69 12.70 -4.90 4.32
N ALA A 70 11.94 -3.85 4.03
CA ALA A 70 10.92 -3.87 2.99
C ALA A 70 11.51 -4.17 1.61
N TRP A 71 12.65 -3.57 1.28
CA TRP A 71 13.35 -3.87 0.02
C TRP A 71 13.78 -5.34 -0.06
N HIS A 72 14.39 -5.87 1.02
CA HIS A 72 14.77 -7.28 1.09
C HIS A 72 13.56 -8.20 0.88
N ILE A 73 12.47 -7.98 1.62
CA ILE A 73 11.26 -8.80 1.50
C ILE A 73 10.66 -8.70 0.09
N ALA A 74 10.61 -7.50 -0.50
CA ALA A 74 10.00 -7.30 -1.81
C ALA A 74 10.85 -7.90 -2.94
N VAL A 75 12.16 -7.64 -2.96
CA VAL A 75 13.04 -7.95 -4.09
C VAL A 75 13.64 -9.34 -3.98
N ASP A 76 14.02 -9.78 -2.78
CA ASP A 76 14.73 -11.05 -2.61
C ASP A 76 13.77 -12.22 -2.38
N LEU A 77 12.55 -11.96 -1.87
CA LEU A 77 11.59 -13.00 -1.49
C LEU A 77 10.28 -12.96 -2.28
N ALA A 78 9.50 -11.88 -2.16
CA ALA A 78 8.14 -11.81 -2.67
C ALA A 78 8.06 -11.78 -4.21
N ALA A 79 8.76 -10.84 -4.85
CA ALA A 79 8.72 -10.71 -6.31
C ALA A 79 9.27 -11.97 -7.03
N PRO A 80 10.42 -12.56 -6.63
CA PRO A 80 10.90 -13.80 -7.23
C PRO A 80 9.90 -14.96 -7.11
N ARG A 81 9.27 -15.12 -5.94
CA ARG A 81 8.30 -16.20 -5.70
C ARG A 81 7.06 -16.08 -6.59
N LEU A 82 6.54 -14.87 -6.76
CA LEU A 82 5.41 -14.63 -7.66
C LEU A 82 5.78 -14.85 -9.12
N LEU A 83 6.95 -14.36 -9.55
CA LEU A 83 7.45 -14.55 -10.91
C LEU A 83 7.72 -16.02 -11.25
N GLU A 84 8.26 -16.80 -10.31
CA GLU A 84 8.47 -18.24 -10.47
C GLU A 84 7.13 -18.97 -10.69
N SER A 85 6.14 -18.72 -9.83
CA SER A 85 4.81 -19.32 -9.98
C SER A 85 4.15 -18.90 -11.28
N TYR A 86 4.28 -17.63 -11.68
CA TYR A 86 3.77 -17.15 -12.95
C TYR A 86 4.43 -17.87 -14.14
N ARG A 87 5.77 -17.98 -14.16
CA ARG A 87 6.50 -18.69 -15.23
C ARG A 87 6.09 -20.16 -15.35
N ALA A 88 5.73 -20.80 -14.23
CA ALA A 88 5.30 -22.19 -14.22
C ALA A 88 3.85 -22.38 -14.71
N LYS A 89 2.94 -21.47 -14.36
CA LYS A 89 1.49 -21.60 -14.63
C LYS A 89 0.99 -20.79 -15.84
N GLY A 90 1.72 -19.75 -16.25
CA GLY A 90 1.29 -18.76 -17.23
C GLY A 90 0.26 -17.75 -16.70
N HIS A 91 -0.17 -17.87 -15.44
CA HIS A 91 -1.12 -16.96 -14.80
C HIS A 91 -0.96 -16.99 -13.27
N LEU A 92 -1.58 -16.04 -12.59
CA LEU A 92 -1.81 -16.05 -11.14
C LEU A 92 -3.28 -15.71 -10.86
N THR A 93 -3.77 -16.15 -9.71
CA THR A 93 -5.05 -15.71 -9.13
C THR A 93 -4.79 -14.78 -7.94
N LEU A 94 -5.79 -14.03 -7.49
CA LEU A 94 -5.68 -13.27 -6.24
C LEU A 94 -5.35 -14.18 -5.05
N ARG A 95 -5.95 -15.39 -5.03
CA ARG A 95 -5.64 -16.40 -4.02
C ARG A 95 -4.19 -16.86 -4.08
N ASP A 96 -3.65 -17.11 -5.28
CA ASP A 96 -2.24 -17.47 -5.46
C ASP A 96 -1.32 -16.40 -4.85
N VAL A 97 -1.58 -15.10 -5.12
CA VAL A 97 -0.73 -14.02 -4.58
C VAL A 97 -0.72 -14.05 -3.05
N CYS A 98 -1.88 -14.19 -2.41
CA CYS A 98 -1.95 -14.29 -0.95
C CYS A 98 -1.24 -15.56 -0.43
N SER A 99 -1.52 -16.72 -1.00
CA SER A 99 -0.97 -18.01 -0.53
C SER A 99 0.53 -18.15 -0.77
N LEU A 100 1.05 -17.62 -1.88
CA LEU A 100 2.47 -17.66 -2.21
C LEU A 100 3.31 -16.76 -1.30
N LEU A 101 2.71 -15.76 -0.67
CA LEU A 101 3.38 -14.83 0.24
C LEU A 101 3.19 -15.19 1.72
N ASP A 102 2.26 -16.08 2.05
CA ASP A 102 1.89 -16.39 3.45
C ASP A 102 3.00 -17.06 4.26
N TRP A 103 3.98 -17.69 3.60
CA TRP A 103 5.15 -18.26 4.28
C TRP A 103 6.07 -17.19 4.89
N ILE A 104 6.01 -15.94 4.40
CA ILE A 104 6.79 -14.82 4.92
C ILE A 104 6.12 -14.33 6.20
N ARG A 105 6.82 -14.49 7.34
CA ARG A 105 6.31 -14.09 8.65
C ARG A 105 6.42 -12.58 8.83
N GLY A 106 5.34 -11.93 9.28
CA GLY A 106 5.31 -10.48 9.50
C GLY A 106 5.23 -9.69 8.20
N HIS A 107 5.92 -8.55 8.14
CA HIS A 107 6.10 -7.72 6.94
C HIS A 107 4.81 -7.39 6.18
N ARG A 108 3.72 -7.22 6.93
CA ARG A 108 2.37 -7.14 6.35
C ARG A 108 2.20 -5.86 5.53
N VAL A 109 2.89 -4.77 5.87
CA VAL A 109 2.85 -3.54 5.09
C VAL A 109 3.52 -3.78 3.73
N THR A 110 4.72 -4.35 3.71
CA THR A 110 5.43 -4.68 2.45
C THR A 110 4.64 -5.65 1.58
N LEU A 111 4.11 -6.74 2.15
CA LEU A 111 3.35 -7.74 1.40
C LEU A 111 2.01 -7.20 0.88
N SER A 112 1.40 -6.24 1.59
CA SER A 112 0.17 -5.59 1.14
C SER A 112 0.34 -4.84 -0.19
N ALA A 113 1.55 -4.34 -0.50
CA ALA A 113 1.81 -3.67 -1.77
C ALA A 113 1.65 -4.63 -2.97
N PHE A 114 2.08 -5.89 -2.85
CA PHE A 114 1.91 -6.90 -3.90
C PHE A 114 0.44 -7.25 -4.10
N THR A 115 -0.27 -7.52 -2.99
CA THR A 115 -1.70 -7.86 -3.04
C THR A 115 -2.51 -6.69 -3.61
N SER A 116 -2.18 -5.46 -3.21
CA SER A 116 -2.82 -4.24 -3.71
C SER A 116 -2.54 -4.03 -5.21
N ALA A 117 -1.27 -4.16 -5.64
CA ALA A 117 -0.90 -4.02 -7.05
C ALA A 117 -1.65 -5.03 -7.93
N PHE A 118 -1.72 -6.29 -7.51
CA PHE A 118 -2.45 -7.32 -8.26
C PHE A 118 -3.95 -7.03 -8.28
N THR A 119 -4.54 -6.60 -7.16
CA THR A 119 -5.97 -6.25 -7.09
C THR A 119 -6.32 -5.06 -7.99
N VAL A 120 -5.45 -4.03 -8.04
CA VAL A 120 -5.61 -2.90 -8.97
C VAL A 120 -5.52 -3.37 -10.42
N MET A 121 -4.56 -4.23 -10.75
CA MET A 121 -4.45 -4.81 -12.10
C MET A 121 -5.73 -5.58 -12.49
N VAL A 122 -6.29 -6.38 -11.58
CA VAL A 122 -7.56 -7.08 -11.80
C VAL A 122 -8.70 -6.09 -12.07
N ALA A 123 -8.80 -5.01 -11.28
CA ALA A 123 -9.81 -3.98 -11.46
C ALA A 123 -9.70 -3.30 -12.84
N GLU A 124 -8.48 -2.91 -13.23
CA GLU A 124 -8.18 -2.31 -14.54
C GLU A 124 -8.56 -3.24 -15.70
N ARG A 125 -8.19 -4.52 -15.63
CA ARG A 125 -8.49 -5.52 -16.68
C ARG A 125 -9.98 -5.86 -16.77
N LYS A 126 -10.70 -5.75 -15.67
CA LYS A 126 -12.16 -5.86 -15.64
C LYS A 126 -12.87 -4.56 -16.04
N HIS A 127 -12.12 -3.50 -16.37
CA HIS A 127 -12.66 -2.17 -16.64
C HIS A 127 -13.60 -1.68 -15.54
N MET A 128 -13.25 -1.98 -14.29
CA MET A 128 -14.07 -1.71 -13.11
C MET A 128 -13.31 -0.83 -12.13
N PRO A 129 -13.92 0.24 -11.59
CA PRO A 129 -13.30 0.98 -10.49
C PRO A 129 -12.95 0.06 -9.33
N LEU A 130 -11.73 0.17 -8.77
CA LEU A 130 -11.30 -0.66 -7.63
C LEU A 130 -12.31 -0.65 -6.48
N ALA A 131 -12.88 0.51 -6.17
CA ALA A 131 -13.90 0.64 -5.14
C ALA A 131 -15.10 -0.29 -5.41
N LYS A 132 -15.55 -0.43 -6.67
CA LYS A 132 -16.64 -1.34 -7.04
C LYS A 132 -16.22 -2.79 -6.99
N LEU A 133 -15.00 -3.12 -7.43
CA LEU A 133 -14.45 -4.48 -7.31
C LEU A 133 -14.49 -4.94 -5.84
N LEU A 134 -14.08 -4.06 -4.92
CA LEU A 134 -14.08 -4.30 -3.47
C LEU A 134 -15.47 -4.25 -2.81
N GLY A 135 -16.55 -4.03 -3.58
CA GLY A 135 -17.92 -3.94 -3.03
C GLY A 135 -18.30 -2.58 -2.46
N GLY A 136 -17.52 -1.53 -2.71
CA GLY A 136 -17.78 -0.16 -2.32
C GLY A 136 -19.05 0.42 -2.94
N VAL A 137 -19.93 0.92 -2.08
CA VAL A 137 -21.23 1.50 -2.48
C VAL A 137 -21.25 3.02 -2.45
N LYS A 138 -20.32 3.65 -1.72
CA LYS A 138 -20.27 5.11 -1.54
C LYS A 138 -19.48 5.77 -2.67
N ASP A 139 -19.96 6.92 -3.12
CA ASP A 139 -19.26 7.82 -4.04
C ASP A 139 -18.29 8.77 -3.32
N ARG A 140 -18.50 8.98 -2.02
CA ARG A 140 -17.69 9.87 -1.16
C ARG A 140 -17.42 9.23 0.21
N VAL A 141 -16.30 9.62 0.81
CA VAL A 141 -15.92 9.25 2.18
C VAL A 141 -15.62 10.49 2.99
N ARG A 142 -15.95 10.46 4.29
CA ARG A 142 -15.56 11.52 5.23
C ARG A 142 -14.08 11.36 5.56
N LEU A 143 -13.33 12.46 5.52
CA LEU A 143 -11.92 12.50 5.90
C LEU A 143 -11.78 12.99 7.35
N GLN A 144 -10.66 12.64 7.99
CA GLN A 144 -10.27 13.16 9.29
C GLN A 144 -8.94 13.89 9.17
N HIS A 145 -8.70 14.87 10.06
CA HIS A 145 -7.47 15.64 10.11
C HIS A 145 -6.63 15.24 11.32
N SER A 146 -5.46 14.64 11.08
CA SER A 146 -4.51 14.29 12.14
C SER A 146 -3.53 15.44 12.39
N ILE A 147 -3.48 15.92 13.63
CA ILE A 147 -2.60 17.02 14.05
C ILE A 147 -1.41 16.44 14.82
N GLY A 148 -0.19 16.86 14.45
CA GLY A 148 1.04 16.43 15.12
C GLY A 148 1.20 17.06 16.51
N LEU A 149 2.13 16.53 17.30
CA LEU A 149 2.45 17.11 18.61
C LEU A 149 3.13 18.48 18.45
N GLY A 150 2.74 19.44 19.29
CA GLY A 150 3.32 20.79 19.31
C GLY A 150 2.79 21.66 20.45
N SER A 151 3.07 22.97 20.39
CA SER A 151 2.58 23.93 21.39
C SER A 151 1.06 24.13 21.31
N LEU A 152 0.44 24.64 22.37
CA LEU A 152 -1.00 24.96 22.37
C LEU A 152 -1.39 25.91 21.22
N GLU A 153 -0.54 26.89 20.93
CA GLU A 153 -0.76 27.82 19.82
C GLU A 153 -0.64 27.13 18.45
N HIS A 154 0.25 26.17 18.29
CA HIS A 154 0.31 25.34 17.08
C HIS A 154 -0.97 24.51 16.91
N LEU A 155 -1.40 23.82 17.97
CA LEU A 155 -2.61 22.99 17.95
C LEU A 155 -3.85 23.84 17.62
N ARG A 156 -4.00 25.02 18.25
CA ARG A 156 -5.09 25.94 17.98
C ARG A 156 -5.17 26.31 16.50
N ARG A 157 -4.03 26.65 15.88
CA ARG A 157 -3.96 27.02 14.45
C ARG A 157 -4.33 25.87 13.52
N GLU A 158 -3.86 24.66 13.78
CA GLU A 158 -4.17 23.50 12.92
C GLU A 158 -5.63 23.08 13.07
N ILE A 159 -6.23 23.21 14.26
CA ILE A 159 -7.68 23.00 14.48
C ILE A 159 -8.51 24.04 13.73
N GLU A 160 -8.19 25.33 13.87
CA GLU A 160 -8.87 26.41 13.15
C GLU A 160 -8.77 26.24 11.64
N TYR A 161 -7.60 25.80 11.15
CA TYR A 161 -7.41 25.46 9.75
C TYR A 161 -8.29 24.28 9.32
N ALA A 162 -8.35 23.18 10.08
CA ALA A 162 -9.20 22.04 9.77
C ALA A 162 -10.69 22.43 9.71
N TRP A 163 -11.17 23.24 10.66
CA TRP A 163 -12.54 23.76 10.66
C TRP A 163 -12.83 24.65 9.46
N SER A 164 -11.87 25.49 9.03
CA SER A 164 -12.01 26.31 7.82
C SER A 164 -12.16 25.47 6.53
N LEU A 165 -11.73 24.20 6.55
CA LEU A 165 -11.89 23.25 5.46
C LEU A 165 -13.18 22.41 5.59
N GLY A 166 -13.99 22.63 6.64
CA GLY A 166 -15.21 21.86 6.92
C GLY A 166 -14.93 20.45 7.43
N ILE A 167 -13.75 20.21 8.01
CA ILE A 167 -13.42 18.96 8.69
C ILE A 167 -13.80 19.13 10.16
N GLU A 168 -14.87 18.43 10.58
CA GLU A 168 -15.36 18.38 11.96
C GLU A 168 -14.56 17.40 12.84
#